data_AF-A0A918Q8D0-F1
#
_entry.id   AF-A0A918Q8D0-F1
#
_cell.length_a   1.000
_cell.length_b   1.000
_cell.length_c   1.000
_cell.angle_alpha   90.00
_cell.angle_beta   90.00
_cell.angle_gamma   90.00
#
_symmetry.space_group_name_H-M   'P 1'
#
loop_
_entity.id
_entity.type
_entity.pdbx_description
1 polymer ?
#
loop_
_entity_poly.entity_id
_entity_poly.type
_entity_poly.pdbx_seq_one_letter_code
_entity_poly.pdbx_strand_id
1 'polypeptide(L)' 'MPLRPWAGRASPAPCGGSGPWGWDTDGMPVLDPNPKNGQKKMLLVFGSFLAIFVIIGVIAAIASP' A
#
# COMPACT_ATOMS: atom_id res chain seq x y z
N MET A 1 -37.44 -25.79 21.60
CA MET A 1 -37.34 -25.13 20.28
C MET A 1 -38.44 -24.08 20.22
N PRO A 2 -38.10 -22.79 20.26
CA PRO A 2 -38.57 -21.94 19.15
C PRO A 2 -37.61 -20.80 18.74
N LEU A 3 -37.56 -20.59 17.42
CA LEU A 3 -37.61 -19.31 16.70
C LEU A 3 -36.59 -18.20 17.04
N ARG A 4 -35.68 -18.01 16.07
CA ARG A 4 -34.79 -16.85 15.90
C ARG A 4 -35.62 -15.55 15.84
N PRO A 5 -35.32 -14.50 16.64
CA PRO A 5 -35.90 -13.19 16.41
C PRO A 5 -35.14 -12.47 15.31
N TRP A 6 -35.85 -12.24 14.22
CA TRP A 6 -35.64 -11.19 13.24
C TRP A 6 -35.65 -9.81 13.94
N ALA A 7 -34.50 -9.39 14.48
CA ALA A 7 -34.26 -8.02 14.91
C ALA A 7 -33.47 -7.28 13.83
N GLY A 8 -34.10 -7.11 12.66
CA GLY A 8 -33.64 -6.12 11.70
C GLY A 8 -33.91 -4.72 12.25
N ARG A 9 -32.87 -3.89 12.37
CA ARG A 9 -32.91 -2.48 11.97
C ARG A 9 -31.50 -1.90 12.01
N ALA A 10 -31.06 -1.46 10.85
CA ALA A 10 -29.85 -0.69 10.63
C ALA A 10 -29.65 0.40 11.69
N SER A 11 -28.42 0.56 12.16
CA SER A 11 -27.90 1.84 12.61
C SER A 11 -26.72 2.22 11.71
N PRO A 12 -26.71 3.43 11.13
CA PRO A 12 -25.70 3.85 10.16
C PRO A 12 -24.47 4.45 10.86
N ALA A 13 -23.34 3.73 10.83
CA ALA A 13 -21.96 4.20 11.14
C ALA A 13 -21.71 4.75 12.58
N PRO A 14 -20.46 4.90 13.10
CA PRO A 14 -19.16 4.84 12.44
C PRO A 14 -18.16 3.85 13.07
N CYS A 15 -17.00 3.78 12.41
CA CYS A 15 -15.80 3.02 12.74
C CYS A 15 -15.49 2.94 14.24
N GLY A 16 -15.29 1.74 14.77
CA GLY A 16 -14.65 1.53 16.08
C GLY A 16 -15.47 0.71 17.05
N GLY A 17 -15.31 -0.62 16.98
CA GLY A 17 -15.86 -1.54 17.96
C GLY A 17 -15.28 -2.94 17.78
N SER A 18 -14.37 -3.32 18.66
CA SER A 18 -13.69 -4.63 18.73
C SER A 18 -14.69 -5.74 19.08
N GLY A 19 -15.34 -6.29 18.06
CA GLY A 19 -16.26 -7.42 18.18
C GLY A 19 -15.61 -8.77 17.82
N PRO A 20 -16.31 -9.91 18.06
CA PRO A 20 -15.81 -11.27 17.82
C PRO A 20 -15.55 -11.61 16.34
N TRP A 21 -15.82 -10.66 15.45
CA TRP A 21 -15.68 -10.77 14.00
C TRP A 21 -14.40 -10.07 13.56
N GLY A 22 -13.24 -10.48 14.06
CA GLY A 22 -11.91 -10.38 13.40
C GLY A 22 -11.50 -9.14 12.58
N TRP A 23 -12.09 -7.97 12.78
CA TRP A 23 -11.53 -6.70 12.35
C TRP A 23 -10.99 -6.03 13.60
N ASP A 24 -9.79 -6.48 13.96
CA ASP A 24 -8.88 -5.76 14.83
C ASP A 24 -8.81 -4.32 14.33
N THR A 25 -9.57 -3.47 15.01
CA THR A 25 -9.42 -2.02 14.89
C THR A 25 -8.20 -1.67 15.73
N ASP A 26 -7.05 -2.23 15.36
CA ASP A 26 -5.78 -1.58 15.61
C ASP A 26 -5.88 -0.26 14.85
N GLY A 27 -6.02 0.82 15.61
CA GLY A 27 -6.13 2.17 15.06
C GLY A 27 -5.12 2.31 13.94
N MET A 28 -5.59 2.76 12.77
CA MET A 28 -4.77 3.14 11.62
C MET A 28 -3.31 3.29 12.04
N PRO A 29 -2.43 2.30 11.77
CA PRO A 29 -1.01 2.40 12.12
C PRO A 29 -0.41 3.40 11.14
N VAL A 30 -0.79 4.66 11.33
CA VAL A 30 -0.39 5.79 10.51
C VAL A 30 1.06 6.14 10.82
N LEU A 31 1.70 5.43 11.76
CA LEU A 31 3.13 5.47 12.03
C LEU A 31 3.67 4.12 12.58
N ASP A 32 4.05 3.18 11.71
CA ASP A 32 5.38 2.57 11.89
C ASP A 32 6.36 3.59 11.27
N PRO A 33 7.09 4.37 12.10
CA PRO A 33 7.70 5.62 11.65
C PRO A 33 8.86 5.47 10.68
N ASN A 34 9.32 4.25 10.39
CA ASN A 34 10.58 4.10 9.67
C ASN A 34 10.56 2.94 8.67
N PRO A 35 10.15 3.19 7.41
CA PRO A 35 10.43 2.27 6.33
C PRO A 35 11.94 2.14 6.14
N LYS A 36 12.58 1.21 6.87
CA LYS A 36 14.04 0.95 6.91
C LYS A 36 14.67 0.71 5.52
N ASN A 37 13.86 0.55 4.47
CA ASN A 37 14.32 0.31 3.11
C ASN A 37 13.60 1.14 2.02
N GLY A 38 12.76 2.12 2.39
CA GLY A 38 12.02 2.95 1.42
C GLY A 38 12.93 3.84 0.59
N GLN A 39 13.93 4.47 1.24
CA GLN A 39 14.92 5.31 0.58
C GLN A 39 15.78 4.54 -0.43
N LYS A 40 16.23 3.33 -0.08
CA LYS A 40 16.98 2.46 -1.00
C LYS A 40 16.14 2.01 -2.18
N LYS A 41 14.84 1.74 -1.96
CA LYS A 41 13.92 1.36 -3.03
C LYS A 41 13.68 2.51 -4.00
N MET A 42 13.55 3.75 -3.52
CA MET A 42 13.45 4.92 -4.40
C MET A 42 14.76 5.21 -5.14
N LEU A 43 15.92 5.05 -4.49
CA LEU A 43 17.21 5.20 -5.17
C LEU A 43 17.41 4.14 -6.25
N LEU A 44 16.99 2.90 -6.03
CA LEU A 44 17.02 1.85 -7.04
C LEU A 44 16.13 2.17 -8.24
N VAL A 45 14.91 2.67 -7.99
CA VAL A 45 14.01 3.09 -9.06
C VAL A 45 14.65 4.23 -9.86
N PHE A 46 15.14 5.28 -9.20
CA PHE A 46 15.80 6.40 -9.86
C PHE A 46 17.05 5.99 -10.65
N GLY A 47 17.89 5.12 -10.07
CA GLY A 47 19.07 4.57 -10.74
C GLY A 47 18.73 3.71 -11.95
N SER A 48 17.66 2.92 -11.87
CA SER A 48 17.21 2.08 -13.00
C SER A 48 16.69 2.91 -14.17
N PHE A 49 15.98 4.02 -13.91
CA PHE A 49 15.55 4.93 -14.97
C PHE A 49 16.74 5.58 -15.70
N LEU A 50 17.73 6.09 -14.95
CA LEU A 50 18.94 6.68 -15.53
C LEU A 50 19.76 5.65 -16.33
N ALA A 51 19.89 4.42 -15.84
CA ALA A 51 20.63 3.36 -16.53
C ALA A 51 20.06 3.09 -17.94
N ILE A 52 18.73 3.04 -18.07
CA ILE A 52 18.07 2.82 -19.36
C ILE A 52 18.34 4.00 -20.31
N PHE A 53 18.25 5.24 -19.83
CA PHE A 53 18.57 6.43 -20.64
C PHE A 53 20.01 6.44 -21.13
N VAL A 54 20.98 6.07 -20.28
CA VAL A 54 22.39 5.99 -20.67
C VAL A 54 22.60 4.90 -21.72
N ILE A 55 22.02 3.71 -21.55
CA ILE A 55 22.15 2.61 -22.51
C ILE A 55 21.62 3.03 -23.88
N ILE A 56 20.41 3.61 -23.93
CA ILE A 56 19.82 4.07 -25.18
C ILE A 56 20.64 5.21 -25.79
N GLY A 57 21.12 6.15 -24.97
CA GLY A 57 21.96 7.27 -25.44
C GLY A 57 23.28 6.82 -26.06
N VAL A 58 23.93 5.81 -25.47
CA VAL A 58 25.15 5.22 -26.02
C VAL A 58 24.87 4.49 -27.34
N ILE A 59 23.83 3.66 -27.39
CA ILE A 59 23.45 2.96 -28.62
C ILE A 59 23.12 3.98 -29.73
N ALA A 60 22.36 5.03 -29.40
CA ALA A 60 22.03 6.10 -30.31
C ALA A 60 23.28 6.84 -30.82
N ALA A 61 24.21 7.22 -29.94
CA ALA A 61 25.43 7.91 -30.35
C ALA A 61 26.33 7.09 -31.29
N ILE A 62 26.27 5.76 -31.22
CA ILE A 62 27.03 4.87 -32.11
C ILE A 62 26.26 4.59 -33.41
N ALA A 63 24.95 4.39 -33.33
CA ALA A 63 24.10 4.06 -34.49
C ALA A 63 23.76 5.28 -35.36
N SER A 64 23.70 6.46 -34.75
CA SER A 64 23.52 7.75 -35.42
C SER A 64 24.60 8.72 -34.92
N PRO A 65 25.81 8.65 -35.49
CA PRO A 65 26.81 9.69 -35.29
C PRO A 65 26.38 11.02 -35.91
#